data_AF-A0AAW0B6A5-F1
#
_entry.id   AF-A0AAW0B6A5-F1
#
_cell.length_a   1.000
_cell.length_b   1.000
_cell.length_c   1.000
_cell.angle_alpha   90.00
_cell.angle_beta   90.00
_cell.angle_gamma   90.00
#
_symmetry.space_group_name_H-M   'P 1'
#
loop_
_entity.id
_entity.type
_entity.pdbx_description
1 polymer ?
#
loop_
_entity_poly.entity_id
_entity_poly.type
_entity_poly.pdbx_seq_one_letter_code
_entity_poly.pdbx_strand_id
1 'polypeptide(L)'
;MPRRKVYSNAEARRQAICRKSKQYYDRQREQILARRKAARKRQAAEHHAKEQEQRKALKEARERHQEEMHRRNLRQAAVHHQAHDPIWHIRRIENEMVAFLRCPKVSQYFDGILQKLLDWCGGEDSVLRTLSPAAEPTRVFKRLYEDAERYTELISREQGVSPPYQEASKIHMRLMRISDALESLENAAFDGTLKEQYNEGNLKCQQQLWRAAVDGITGAAAWTYSG
;
A
#
# COMPACT_ATOMS: atom_id res chain seq x y z
N MET A 1 45.51 -47.40 67.32
CA MET A 1 45.04 -48.80 67.17
C MET A 1 43.81 -49.02 68.05
N PRO A 2 42.58 -49.18 67.50
CA PRO A 2 41.41 -49.45 68.34
C PRO A 2 41.55 -50.82 69.02
N ARG A 3 41.39 -50.87 70.35
CA ARG A 3 41.48 -52.11 71.15
C ARG A 3 40.43 -53.13 70.68
N ARG A 4 40.83 -54.38 70.43
CA ARG A 4 39.91 -55.48 70.06
C ARG A 4 38.98 -55.77 71.26
N LYS A 5 37.67 -55.73 71.04
CA LYS A 5 36.68 -56.13 72.05
C LYS A 5 36.80 -57.64 72.29
N VAL A 6 37.05 -58.04 73.53
CA VAL A 6 37.03 -59.44 73.98
C VAL A 6 35.58 -59.76 74.36
N TYR A 7 35.02 -60.80 73.75
CA TYR A 7 33.65 -61.25 74.02
C TYR A 7 33.68 -62.43 74.99
N SER A 8 32.80 -62.44 76.00
CA SER A 8 32.80 -63.45 77.07
C SER A 8 32.35 -64.85 76.63
N ASN A 9 31.54 -64.96 75.59
CA ASN A 9 31.13 -66.24 74.99
C ASN A 9 30.90 -66.13 73.46
N ALA A 10 30.78 -67.26 72.78
CA ALA A 10 30.62 -67.32 71.32
C ALA A 10 29.30 -66.68 70.83
N GLU A 11 28.23 -66.76 71.63
CA GLU A 11 26.93 -66.16 71.32
C GLU A 11 26.97 -64.62 71.35
N ALA A 12 27.63 -64.02 72.34
CA ALA A 12 27.82 -62.58 72.45
C ALA A 12 28.60 -62.03 71.25
N ARG A 13 29.57 -62.79 70.74
CA ARG A 13 30.30 -62.45 69.50
C ARG A 13 29.37 -62.49 68.28
N ARG A 14 28.53 -63.54 68.14
CA ARG A 14 27.54 -63.65 67.04
C ARG A 14 26.52 -62.51 67.07
N GLN A 15 25.95 -62.21 68.24
CA GLN A 15 24.99 -61.11 68.39
C GLN A 15 25.62 -59.74 68.08
N ALA A 16 26.86 -59.50 68.50
CA ALA A 16 27.57 -58.26 68.18
C ALA A 16 27.86 -58.11 66.67
N ILE A 17 28.16 -59.21 65.97
CA ILE A 17 28.32 -59.22 64.51
C ILE A 17 26.98 -58.93 63.84
N CYS A 18 25.89 -59.62 64.22
CA CYS A 18 24.55 -59.38 63.69
C CYS A 18 24.10 -57.92 63.89
N ARG A 19 24.34 -57.33 65.07
CA ARG A 19 24.03 -55.91 65.34
C ARG A 19 24.83 -54.97 64.47
N LYS A 20 26.14 -55.22 64.27
CA LYS A 20 26.99 -54.41 63.38
C LYS A 20 26.54 -54.51 61.92
N SER A 21 26.23 -55.71 61.44
CA SER A 21 25.72 -55.91 60.09
C SER A 21 24.38 -55.22 59.89
N LYS A 22 23.44 -55.35 60.85
CA LYS A 22 22.15 -54.65 60.81
C LYS A 22 22.34 -53.13 60.74
N GLN A 23 23.17 -52.55 61.61
CA GLN A 23 23.47 -51.12 61.58
C GLN A 23 24.14 -50.68 60.27
N TYR A 24 24.99 -51.52 59.68
CA TYR A 24 25.58 -51.25 58.36
C TYR A 24 24.51 -51.19 57.27
N TYR A 25 23.61 -52.18 57.23
CA TYR A 25 22.51 -52.22 56.25
C TYR A 25 21.50 -51.10 56.48
N ASP A 26 21.19 -50.73 57.72
CA ASP A 26 20.29 -49.62 58.04
C ASP A 26 20.86 -48.28 57.55
N ARG A 27 22.16 -48.02 57.79
CA ARG A 27 22.84 -46.82 57.26
C ARG A 27 22.89 -46.81 55.74
N GLN A 28 23.17 -47.96 55.10
CA GLN A 28 23.15 -48.07 53.64
C GLN A 28 21.74 -47.84 53.09
N ARG A 29 20.70 -48.37 53.75
CA ARG A 29 19.30 -48.16 53.38
C ARG A 29 18.92 -46.70 53.46
N GLU A 30 19.30 -46.00 54.53
CA GLU A 30 19.06 -44.56 54.67
C GLU A 30 19.77 -43.75 53.59
N GLN A 31 21.03 -44.08 53.27
CA GLN A 31 21.77 -43.44 52.18
C GLN A 31 21.12 -43.68 50.82
N ILE A 32 20.64 -44.90 50.55
CA ILE A 32 19.92 -45.23 49.31
C ILE A 32 18.61 -44.46 49.22
N LEU A 33 17.83 -44.39 50.32
CA LEU A 33 16.58 -43.65 50.37
C LEU A 33 16.80 -42.14 50.20
N ALA A 34 17.83 -41.57 50.83
CA ALA A 34 18.20 -40.18 50.68
C ALA A 34 18.60 -39.85 49.22
N ARG A 35 19.40 -40.72 48.57
CA ARG A 35 19.75 -40.58 47.15
C ARG A 35 18.53 -40.63 46.24
N ARG A 36 17.60 -41.58 46.49
CA ARG A 36 16.33 -41.67 45.73
C ARG A 36 15.45 -40.43 45.91
N LYS A 37 15.34 -39.91 47.14
CA LYS A 37 14.59 -38.68 47.43
C LYS A 37 15.20 -37.47 46.73
N ALA A 38 16.54 -37.35 46.75
CA ALA A 38 17.25 -36.28 46.05
C ALA A 38 17.08 -36.38 44.52
N ALA A 39 17.16 -37.59 43.95
CA ALA A 39 16.95 -37.82 42.52
C ALA A 39 15.53 -37.43 42.08
N ARG A 40 14.50 -37.83 42.84
CA ARG A 40 13.10 -37.43 42.58
C ARG A 40 12.92 -35.91 42.67
N LYS A 41 13.55 -35.25 43.66
CA LYS A 41 13.48 -33.79 43.79
C LYS A 41 14.13 -33.08 42.59
N ARG A 42 15.26 -33.59 42.07
CA ARG A 42 15.91 -33.06 40.86
C ARG A 42 15.03 -33.25 39.62
N GLN A 43 14.48 -34.44 39.41
CA GLN A 43 13.56 -34.71 38.29
C GLN A 43 12.32 -33.82 38.33
N ALA A 44 11.73 -33.61 39.51
CA ALA A 44 10.59 -32.71 39.68
C ALA A 44 10.97 -31.24 39.38
N ALA A 45 12.15 -30.80 39.82
CA ALA A 45 12.64 -29.45 39.54
C ALA A 45 12.92 -29.24 38.04
N GLU A 46 13.51 -30.22 37.36
CA GLU A 46 13.74 -30.20 35.92
C GLU A 46 12.44 -30.17 35.13
N HIS A 47 11.44 -30.98 35.52
CA HIS A 47 10.13 -30.96 34.88
C HIS A 47 9.45 -29.60 35.03
N HIS A 48 9.47 -29.04 36.24
CA HIS A 48 8.91 -27.72 36.51
C HIS A 48 9.64 -26.60 35.74
N ALA A 49 10.97 -26.67 35.62
CA ALA A 49 11.75 -25.72 34.83
C ALA A 49 11.38 -25.78 33.33
N LYS A 50 11.27 -26.99 32.77
CA LYS A 50 10.83 -27.18 31.38
C LYS A 50 9.41 -26.67 31.15
N GLU A 51 8.51 -26.90 32.09
CA GLU A 51 7.13 -26.42 32.00
C GLU A 51 7.08 -24.88 32.04
N GLN A 52 7.88 -24.24 32.90
CA GLN A 52 8.00 -22.78 32.93
C GLN A 52 8.56 -22.21 31.63
N GLU A 53 9.56 -22.85 31.04
CA GLU A 53 10.13 -22.45 29.75
C GLU A 53 9.10 -22.56 28.62
N GLN A 54 8.35 -23.66 28.57
CA GLN A 54 7.26 -23.85 27.61
C GLN A 54 6.15 -22.80 27.78
N ARG A 55 5.77 -22.46 29.02
CA ARG A 55 4.78 -21.41 29.29
C ARG A 55 5.27 -20.04 28.84
N LYS A 56 6.55 -19.71 29.05
CA LYS A 56 7.15 -18.46 28.57
C LYS A 56 7.18 -18.41 27.04
N ALA A 57 7.65 -19.47 26.39
CA ALA A 57 7.67 -19.56 24.93
C ALA A 57 6.27 -19.43 24.32
N LEU A 58 5.25 -20.06 24.91
CA LEU A 58 3.87 -19.93 24.46
C LEU A 58 3.33 -18.51 24.63
N LYS A 59 3.67 -17.84 25.74
CA LYS A 59 3.29 -16.45 25.98
C LYS A 59 3.91 -15.51 24.95
N GLU A 60 5.22 -15.64 24.72
CA GLU A 60 5.93 -14.86 23.70
C GLU A 60 5.39 -15.12 22.29
N ALA A 61 5.07 -16.37 21.95
CA ALA A 61 4.48 -16.70 20.65
C ALA A 61 3.10 -16.06 20.46
N ARG A 62 2.28 -16.01 21.51
CA ARG A 62 0.97 -15.31 21.49
C ARG A 62 1.14 -13.81 21.34
N GLU A 63 2.07 -13.20 22.07
CA GLU A 63 2.36 -11.76 21.99
C GLU A 63 2.85 -11.39 20.58
N ARG A 64 3.82 -12.12 20.02
CA ARG A 64 4.29 -11.91 18.63
C ARG A 64 3.16 -12.03 17.61
N HIS A 65 2.28 -13.02 17.77
CA HIS A 65 1.16 -13.20 16.86
C HIS A 65 0.15 -12.04 16.97
N GLN A 66 -0.13 -11.56 18.18
CA GLN A 66 -0.99 -10.39 18.39
C GLN A 66 -0.38 -9.12 17.80
N GLU A 67 0.92 -8.90 17.99
CA GLU A 67 1.65 -7.78 17.40
C GLU A 67 1.65 -7.83 15.87
N GLU A 68 1.85 -9.01 15.28
CA GLU A 68 1.81 -9.19 13.83
C GLU A 68 0.40 -8.91 13.27
N MET A 69 -0.64 -9.41 13.93
CA MET A 69 -2.03 -9.13 13.56
C MET A 69 -2.36 -7.65 13.71
N HIS A 70 -1.92 -6.99 14.79
CA HIS A 70 -2.09 -5.55 14.97
C HIS A 70 -1.38 -4.76 13.86
N ARG A 71 -0.13 -5.13 13.53
CA ARG A 71 0.63 -4.52 12.43
C ARG A 71 -0.05 -4.72 11.08
N ARG A 72 -0.62 -5.89 10.82
CA ARG A 72 -1.40 -6.17 9.60
C ARG A 72 -2.65 -5.31 9.53
N ASN A 73 -3.38 -5.18 10.65
CA ASN A 73 -4.57 -4.33 10.73
C ASN A 73 -4.23 -2.86 10.49
N LEU A 74 -3.15 -2.35 11.08
CA LEU A 74 -2.68 -0.98 10.82
C LEU A 74 -2.32 -0.75 9.35
N ARG A 75 -1.65 -1.71 8.71
CA ARG A 75 -1.35 -1.64 7.27
C ARG A 75 -2.62 -1.62 6.41
N GLN A 76 -3.59 -2.46 6.75
CA GLN A 76 -4.88 -2.48 6.05
C GLN A 76 -5.65 -1.18 6.25
N ALA A 77 -5.68 -0.64 7.46
CA ALA A 77 -6.28 0.66 7.74
C ALA A 77 -5.62 1.78 6.93
N ALA A 78 -4.28 1.81 6.84
CA ALA A 78 -3.56 2.79 6.03
C ALA A 78 -3.89 2.69 4.52
N VAL A 79 -4.01 1.48 3.97
CA VAL A 79 -4.43 1.27 2.57
C VAL A 79 -5.88 1.72 2.37
N HIS A 80 -6.77 1.44 3.33
CA HIS A 80 -8.15 1.91 3.27
C HIS A 80 -8.26 3.43 3.35
N HIS A 81 -7.45 4.10 4.18
CA HIS A 81 -7.40 5.56 4.22
C HIS A 81 -6.86 6.16 2.91
N GLN A 82 -5.85 5.55 2.28
CA GLN A 82 -5.34 6.01 0.97
C GLN A 82 -6.36 5.81 -0.17
N ALA A 83 -7.15 4.74 -0.14
CA ALA A 83 -8.20 4.50 -1.14
C ALA A 83 -9.34 5.54 -1.07
N HIS A 84 -9.48 6.25 0.04
CA HIS A 84 -10.48 7.30 0.24
C HIS A 84 -9.89 8.71 0.27
N ASP A 85 -8.58 8.88 0.13
CA ASP A 85 -7.94 10.19 0.10
C ASP A 85 -8.19 10.87 -1.26
N PRO A 86 -8.98 11.95 -1.33
CA PRO A 86 -9.25 12.62 -2.59
C PRO A 86 -8.01 13.24 -3.23
N ILE A 87 -6.97 13.59 -2.44
CA ILE A 87 -5.71 14.11 -2.97
C ILE A 87 -4.99 13.03 -3.78
N TRP A 88 -5.01 11.79 -3.27
CA TRP A 88 -4.43 10.65 -3.98
C TRP A 88 -5.12 10.43 -5.33
N HIS A 89 -6.45 10.53 -5.38
CA HIS A 89 -7.20 10.38 -6.62
C HIS A 89 -6.93 11.49 -7.63
N ILE A 90 -6.82 12.74 -7.19
CA ILE A 90 -6.43 13.86 -8.06
C ILE A 90 -5.06 13.63 -8.71
N ARG A 91 -4.07 13.17 -7.92
CA ARG A 91 -2.73 12.84 -8.46
C ARG A 91 -2.79 11.67 -9.44
N ARG A 92 -3.63 10.67 -9.17
CA ARG A 92 -3.85 9.56 -10.09
C ARG A 92 -4.43 10.06 -11.42
N ILE A 93 -5.39 10.97 -11.38
CA ILE A 93 -6.00 11.58 -12.59
C ILE A 93 -4.95 12.33 -13.40
N GLU A 94 -4.10 13.14 -12.74
CA GLU A 94 -3.02 13.85 -13.43
C GLU A 94 -2.05 12.87 -14.12
N ASN A 95 -1.64 11.81 -13.42
CA ASN A 95 -0.77 10.79 -13.99
C ASN A 95 -1.43 10.08 -15.18
N GLU A 96 -2.73 9.78 -15.10
CA GLU A 96 -3.46 9.16 -16.20
C GLU A 96 -3.59 10.08 -17.41
N MET A 97 -3.90 11.36 -17.19
CA MET A 97 -3.88 12.38 -18.23
C MET A 97 -2.52 12.43 -18.94
N VAL A 98 -1.42 12.52 -18.17
CA VAL A 98 -0.06 12.57 -18.73
C VAL A 98 0.26 11.28 -19.49
N ALA A 99 -0.10 10.12 -18.95
CA ALA A 99 0.12 8.82 -19.60
C ALA A 99 -0.67 8.66 -20.91
N PHE A 100 -1.86 9.24 -20.99
CA PHE A 100 -2.70 9.20 -22.18
C PHE A 100 -2.18 10.10 -23.29
N LEU A 101 -1.76 11.32 -22.95
CA LEU A 101 -1.25 12.31 -23.92
C LEU A 101 0.01 11.85 -24.66
N ARG A 102 0.91 11.13 -23.96
CA ARG A 102 2.20 10.62 -24.50
C ARG A 102 3.06 11.68 -25.22
N CYS A 103 2.90 12.94 -24.87
CA CYS A 103 3.61 14.07 -25.45
C CYS A 103 4.01 15.07 -24.36
N PRO A 104 5.02 15.92 -24.60
CA PRO A 104 5.45 16.92 -23.63
C PRO A 104 4.46 18.08 -23.48
N LYS A 105 3.69 18.39 -24.54
CA LYS A 105 2.74 19.50 -24.58
C LYS A 105 1.36 19.03 -25.03
N VAL A 106 0.32 19.44 -24.31
CA VAL A 106 -1.08 19.11 -24.65
C VAL A 106 -1.45 19.73 -25.99
N SER A 107 -0.98 20.94 -26.28
CA SER A 107 -1.20 21.60 -27.57
C SER A 107 -0.79 20.73 -28.77
N GLN A 108 0.36 20.07 -28.69
CA GLN A 108 0.85 19.15 -29.74
C GLN A 108 -0.03 17.91 -29.91
N TYR A 109 -0.59 17.40 -28.82
CA TYR A 109 -1.54 16.29 -28.88
C TYR A 109 -2.79 16.68 -29.68
N PHE A 110 -3.29 17.89 -29.47
CA PHE A 110 -4.42 18.42 -30.22
C PHE A 110 -4.10 18.70 -31.69
N ASP A 111 -2.88 19.15 -32.01
CA ASP A 111 -2.43 19.28 -33.41
C ASP A 111 -2.50 17.92 -34.13
N GLY A 112 -2.11 16.83 -33.45
CA GLY A 112 -2.21 15.48 -33.98
C GLY A 112 -3.65 14.97 -34.16
N ILE A 113 -4.56 15.29 -33.24
CA ILE A 113 -5.99 14.96 -33.40
C ILE A 113 -6.60 15.75 -34.57
N LEU A 114 -6.34 17.04 -34.61
CA LEU A 114 -6.86 17.95 -35.62
C LEU A 114 -6.46 17.50 -37.04
N GLN A 115 -5.20 17.15 -37.26
CA GLN A 115 -4.75 16.62 -38.54
C GLN A 115 -5.53 15.36 -38.95
N LYS A 116 -5.67 14.39 -38.01
CA LYS A 116 -6.43 13.17 -38.27
C LYS A 116 -7.90 13.44 -38.57
N LEU A 117 -8.50 14.43 -37.91
CA LEU A 117 -9.89 14.81 -38.18
C LEU A 117 -10.03 15.47 -39.55
N LEU A 118 -9.11 16.33 -39.96
CA LEU A 118 -9.11 16.93 -41.30
C LEU A 118 -8.97 15.86 -42.39
N ASP A 119 -8.08 14.89 -42.20
CA ASP A 119 -7.91 13.76 -43.12
C ASP A 119 -9.16 12.88 -43.16
N TRP A 120 -9.78 12.64 -41.99
CA TRP A 120 -11.02 11.86 -41.86
C TRP A 120 -12.22 12.52 -42.54
N CYS A 121 -12.39 13.85 -42.39
CA CYS A 121 -13.43 14.62 -43.06
C CYS A 121 -13.20 14.75 -44.58
N GLY A 122 -11.94 14.66 -45.04
CA GLY A 122 -11.57 14.85 -46.45
C GLY A 122 -11.63 13.60 -47.33
N GLY A 123 -11.86 12.41 -46.76
CA GLY A 123 -11.90 11.15 -47.51
C GLY A 123 -13.25 10.88 -48.17
N GLU A 124 -13.27 10.62 -49.48
CA GLU A 124 -14.49 10.45 -50.30
C GLU A 124 -15.34 9.21 -49.96
N ASP A 125 -14.80 8.17 -49.30
CA ASP A 125 -15.47 6.85 -49.19
C ASP A 125 -15.57 6.25 -47.77
N SER A 126 -15.05 6.90 -46.73
CA SER A 126 -14.74 6.21 -45.45
C SER A 126 -15.53 6.67 -44.21
N VAL A 127 -16.21 7.81 -44.28
CA VAL A 127 -16.85 8.48 -43.12
C VAL A 127 -17.93 7.59 -42.47
N LEU A 128 -18.53 6.65 -43.21
CA LEU A 128 -19.64 5.84 -42.72
C LEU A 128 -19.25 4.58 -41.93
N ARG A 129 -17.95 4.19 -41.84
CA ARG A 129 -17.55 2.92 -41.18
C ARG A 129 -16.47 3.03 -40.10
N THR A 130 -15.82 4.19 -39.94
CA THR A 130 -14.75 4.37 -38.95
C THR A 130 -15.10 5.44 -37.94
N LEU A 131 -14.92 5.13 -36.64
CA LEU A 131 -15.14 6.06 -35.54
C LEU A 131 -14.29 7.33 -35.70
N SER A 132 -14.83 8.47 -35.24
CA SER A 132 -14.11 9.74 -35.20
C SER A 132 -12.77 9.58 -34.47
N PRO A 133 -11.67 10.11 -35.01
CA PRO A 133 -10.38 10.20 -34.32
C PRO A 133 -10.44 10.86 -32.94
N ALA A 134 -11.46 11.69 -32.67
CA ALA A 134 -11.67 12.35 -31.39
C ALA A 134 -12.55 11.55 -30.41
N ALA A 135 -13.25 10.50 -30.86
CA ALA A 135 -14.23 9.80 -30.02
C ALA A 135 -13.62 9.16 -28.76
N GLU A 136 -12.50 8.44 -28.90
CA GLU A 136 -11.81 7.83 -27.76
C GLU A 136 -11.16 8.88 -26.84
N PRO A 137 -10.45 9.91 -27.37
CA PRO A 137 -10.04 11.07 -26.57
C PRO A 137 -11.18 11.71 -25.77
N THR A 138 -12.32 12.02 -26.40
CA THR A 138 -13.47 12.62 -25.73
C THR A 138 -13.95 11.73 -24.58
N ARG A 139 -14.08 10.42 -24.81
CA ARG A 139 -14.51 9.47 -23.79
C ARG A 139 -13.57 9.44 -22.58
N VAL A 140 -12.25 9.37 -22.81
CA VAL A 140 -11.25 9.30 -21.75
C VAL A 140 -11.23 10.61 -20.96
N PHE A 141 -11.14 11.75 -21.63
CA PHE A 141 -11.04 13.05 -20.96
C PHE A 141 -12.32 13.46 -20.25
N LYS A 142 -13.50 13.10 -20.78
CA LYS A 142 -14.77 13.30 -20.08
C LYS A 142 -14.79 12.56 -18.74
N ARG A 143 -14.38 11.29 -18.73
CA ARG A 143 -14.31 10.51 -17.48
C ARG A 143 -13.35 11.13 -16.47
N LEU A 144 -12.15 11.52 -16.92
CA LEU A 144 -11.15 12.16 -16.05
C LEU A 144 -11.65 13.51 -15.51
N TYR A 145 -12.35 14.29 -16.34
CA TYR A 145 -12.96 15.56 -15.94
C TYR A 145 -14.01 15.38 -14.85
N GLU A 146 -14.95 14.45 -15.03
CA GLU A 146 -16.00 14.12 -14.06
C GLU A 146 -15.40 13.64 -12.72
N ASP A 147 -14.37 12.79 -12.79
CA ASP A 147 -13.65 12.36 -11.59
C ASP A 147 -12.94 13.55 -10.90
N ALA A 148 -12.27 14.41 -11.68
CA ALA A 148 -11.55 15.56 -11.14
C ALA A 148 -12.48 16.58 -10.49
N GLU A 149 -13.65 16.84 -11.08
CA GLU A 149 -14.70 17.68 -10.49
C GLU A 149 -15.10 17.16 -9.12
N ARG A 150 -15.49 15.87 -9.06
CA ARG A 150 -15.92 15.21 -7.83
C ARG A 150 -14.87 15.29 -6.73
N TYR A 151 -13.61 14.99 -7.03
CA TYR A 151 -12.55 15.00 -6.01
C TYR A 151 -12.13 16.41 -5.62
N THR A 152 -12.18 17.38 -6.53
CA THR A 152 -11.93 18.80 -6.20
C THR A 152 -12.99 19.32 -5.23
N GLU A 153 -14.26 18.98 -5.44
CA GLU A 153 -15.33 19.29 -4.49
C GLU A 153 -15.11 18.62 -3.13
N LEU A 154 -14.69 17.35 -3.11
CA LEU A 154 -14.43 16.63 -1.87
C LEU A 154 -13.31 17.29 -1.07
N ILE A 155 -12.19 17.65 -1.72
CA ILE A 155 -11.07 18.36 -1.06
C ILE A 155 -11.54 19.71 -0.53
N SER A 156 -12.34 20.46 -1.29
CA SER A 156 -12.91 21.73 -0.85
C SER A 156 -13.78 21.56 0.40
N ARG A 157 -14.62 20.52 0.45
CA ARG A 157 -15.48 20.23 1.61
C ARG A 157 -14.69 19.77 2.83
N GLU A 158 -13.67 18.94 2.66
CA GLU A 158 -12.88 18.36 3.75
C GLU A 158 -11.79 19.31 4.29
N GLN A 159 -11.16 20.09 3.41
CA GLN A 159 -9.95 20.85 3.72
C GLN A 159 -10.04 22.34 3.38
N GLY A 160 -11.15 22.80 2.79
CA GLY A 160 -11.33 24.18 2.36
C GLY A 160 -10.39 24.61 1.23
N VAL A 161 -10.20 25.92 1.10
CA VAL A 161 -9.29 26.52 0.10
C VAL A 161 -7.84 26.40 0.59
N SER A 162 -7.29 25.20 0.43
CA SER A 162 -5.93 24.81 0.83
C SER A 162 -5.01 24.62 -0.40
N PRO A 163 -3.68 24.52 -0.25
CA PRO A 163 -2.79 24.21 -1.37
C PRO A 163 -3.19 22.95 -2.16
N PRO A 164 -3.59 21.82 -1.53
CA PRO A 164 -4.12 20.67 -2.26
C PRO A 164 -5.37 20.99 -3.10
N TYR A 165 -6.28 21.82 -2.59
CA TYR A 165 -7.43 22.29 -3.37
C TYR A 165 -6.99 23.11 -4.59
N GLN A 166 -6.00 24.00 -4.44
CA GLN A 166 -5.50 24.79 -5.56
C GLN A 166 -4.84 23.93 -6.64
N GLU A 167 -4.12 22.88 -6.25
CA GLU A 167 -3.57 21.90 -7.19
C GLU A 167 -4.68 21.13 -7.91
N ALA A 168 -5.65 20.59 -7.17
CA ALA A 168 -6.80 19.90 -7.72
C ALA A 168 -7.61 20.77 -8.69
N SER A 169 -7.86 22.02 -8.30
CA SER A 169 -8.54 23.02 -9.14
C SER A 169 -7.80 23.28 -10.44
N LYS A 170 -6.47 23.38 -10.43
CA LYS A 170 -5.67 23.52 -11.66
C LYS A 170 -5.84 22.32 -12.60
N ILE A 171 -5.80 21.09 -12.05
CA ILE A 171 -5.98 19.85 -12.83
C ILE A 171 -7.40 19.80 -13.42
N HIS A 172 -8.42 20.08 -12.60
CA HIS A 172 -9.81 20.14 -13.05
C HIS A 172 -10.01 21.19 -14.16
N MET A 173 -9.50 22.42 -13.99
CA MET A 173 -9.56 23.48 -15.01
C MET A 173 -8.84 23.08 -16.30
N ARG A 174 -7.73 22.35 -16.20
CA ARG A 174 -7.00 21.85 -17.38
C ARG A 174 -7.82 20.80 -18.13
N LEU A 175 -8.42 19.84 -17.43
CA LEU A 175 -9.28 18.81 -18.01
C LEU A 175 -10.53 19.40 -18.64
N MET A 176 -11.16 20.37 -17.98
CA MET A 176 -12.29 21.13 -18.54
C MET A 176 -11.93 21.72 -19.91
N ARG A 177 -10.79 22.45 -20.00
CA ARG A 177 -10.33 23.05 -21.27
C ARG A 177 -10.01 22.03 -22.35
N ILE A 178 -9.54 20.85 -21.98
CA ILE A 178 -9.27 19.74 -22.90
C ILE A 178 -10.60 19.20 -23.43
N SER A 179 -11.55 18.87 -22.55
CA SER A 179 -12.88 18.40 -22.94
C SER A 179 -13.61 19.40 -23.84
N ASP A 180 -13.58 20.69 -23.48
CA ASP A 180 -14.13 21.79 -24.27
C ASP A 180 -13.56 21.89 -25.69
N ALA A 181 -12.26 21.63 -25.84
CA ALA A 181 -11.59 21.69 -27.12
C ALA A 181 -11.90 20.45 -27.98
N LEU A 182 -12.02 19.27 -27.36
CA LEU A 182 -12.44 18.04 -28.04
C LEU A 182 -13.87 18.15 -28.55
N GLU A 183 -14.79 18.63 -27.71
CA GLU A 183 -16.18 18.88 -28.10
C GLU A 183 -16.26 19.90 -29.25
N SER A 184 -15.49 20.98 -29.18
CA SER A 184 -15.40 21.96 -30.27
C SER A 184 -14.92 21.34 -31.59
N LEU A 185 -13.94 20.43 -31.54
CA LEU A 185 -13.42 19.74 -32.72
C LEU A 185 -14.43 18.74 -33.29
N GLU A 186 -15.10 17.97 -32.42
CA GLU A 186 -16.12 17.01 -32.83
C GLU A 186 -17.33 17.71 -33.47
N ASN A 187 -17.78 18.82 -32.87
CA ASN A 187 -18.89 19.61 -33.43
C ASN A 187 -18.51 20.19 -34.81
N ALA A 188 -17.33 20.80 -34.93
CA ALA A 188 -16.87 21.33 -36.21
C ALA A 188 -16.69 20.23 -37.29
N ALA A 189 -16.25 19.04 -36.89
CA ALA A 189 -16.14 17.90 -37.80
C ALA A 189 -17.52 17.38 -38.23
N PHE A 190 -18.47 17.29 -37.29
CA PHE A 190 -19.84 16.84 -37.56
C PHE A 190 -20.61 17.83 -38.43
N ASP A 191 -20.44 19.13 -38.18
CA ASP A 191 -21.07 20.21 -38.95
C ASP A 191 -20.42 20.41 -40.33
N GLY A 192 -19.30 19.72 -40.62
CA GLY A 192 -18.55 19.87 -41.86
C GLY A 192 -17.79 21.20 -41.99
N THR A 193 -17.69 21.97 -40.91
CA THR A 193 -17.05 23.30 -40.87
C THR A 193 -15.59 23.27 -40.40
N LEU A 194 -15.08 22.10 -39.99
CA LEU A 194 -13.74 21.94 -39.41
C LEU A 194 -12.63 22.55 -40.27
N LYS A 195 -12.65 22.34 -41.58
CA LYS A 195 -11.61 22.82 -42.50
C LYS A 195 -11.63 24.35 -42.62
N GLU A 196 -12.81 24.95 -42.68
CA GLU A 196 -12.98 26.40 -42.73
C GLU A 196 -12.49 27.03 -41.43
N GLN A 197 -12.98 26.54 -40.28
CA GLN A 197 -12.56 27.02 -38.97
C GLN A 197 -11.05 26.87 -38.73
N TYR A 198 -10.45 25.78 -39.22
CA TYR A 198 -9.01 25.56 -39.15
C TYR A 198 -8.23 26.64 -39.92
N ASN A 199 -8.63 26.93 -41.16
CA ASN A 199 -7.96 27.91 -42.01
C ASN A 199 -8.07 29.32 -41.44
N GLU A 200 -9.19 29.64 -40.81
CA GLU A 200 -9.44 30.93 -40.16
C GLU A 200 -8.77 31.05 -38.79
N GLY A 201 -8.26 29.96 -38.22
CA GLY A 201 -7.67 29.95 -36.88
C GLY A 201 -8.71 30.06 -35.75
N ASN A 202 -9.97 29.70 -36.03
CA ASN A 202 -11.11 29.89 -35.14
C ASN A 202 -11.29 28.76 -34.11
N LEU A 203 -10.55 27.66 -34.24
CA LEU A 203 -10.64 26.53 -33.30
C LEU A 203 -10.03 26.91 -31.94
N LYS A 204 -10.70 26.51 -30.84
CA LYS A 204 -10.19 26.72 -29.47
C LYS A 204 -8.74 26.26 -29.31
N CYS A 205 -8.38 25.10 -29.88
CA CYS A 205 -7.04 24.53 -29.77
C CYS A 205 -5.95 25.33 -30.55
N GLN A 206 -6.33 26.23 -31.46
CA GLN A 206 -5.42 27.12 -32.17
C GLN A 206 -5.13 28.42 -31.40
N GLN A 207 -5.98 28.79 -30.44
CA GLN A 207 -5.83 30.03 -29.68
C GLN A 207 -4.62 29.97 -28.74
N GLN A 208 -3.74 30.98 -28.80
CA GLN A 208 -2.51 31.03 -28.01
C GLN A 208 -2.75 30.96 -26.50
N LEU A 209 -3.73 31.72 -26.00
CA LEU A 209 -4.07 31.72 -24.57
C LEU A 209 -4.55 30.35 -24.11
N TRP A 210 -5.32 29.65 -24.94
CA TRP A 210 -5.73 28.29 -24.64
C TRP A 210 -4.51 27.36 -24.59
N ARG A 211 -3.61 27.43 -25.59
CA ARG A 211 -2.40 26.59 -25.64
C ARG A 211 -1.52 26.77 -24.41
N ALA A 212 -1.23 28.03 -24.05
CA ALA A 212 -0.49 28.34 -22.83
C ALA A 212 -1.18 27.77 -21.59
N ALA A 213 -2.50 27.95 -21.49
CA ALA A 213 -3.28 27.51 -20.34
C ALA A 213 -3.32 25.98 -20.18
N VAL A 214 -3.41 25.21 -21.27
CA VAL A 214 -3.39 23.73 -21.21
C VAL A 214 -1.99 23.15 -21.08
N ASP A 215 -0.96 23.88 -21.48
CA ASP A 215 0.44 23.50 -21.28
C ASP A 215 0.97 23.92 -19.89
N GLY A 216 0.13 24.54 -19.05
CA GLY A 216 0.47 24.93 -17.69
C GLY A 216 1.29 26.23 -17.59
N ILE A 217 1.32 27.02 -18.66
CA ILE A 217 1.99 28.32 -18.73
C ILE A 217 1.01 29.39 -18.25
N THR A 218 1.44 30.24 -17.31
CA THR A 218 0.58 31.23 -16.65
C THR A 218 1.21 32.62 -16.64
N GLY A 219 0.38 33.65 -16.49
CA GLY A 219 0.83 35.04 -16.33
C GLY A 219 1.34 35.67 -17.63
N ALA A 220 2.29 36.61 -17.52
CA ALA A 220 2.87 37.31 -18.68
C ALA A 220 3.51 36.35 -19.70
N ALA A 221 4.02 35.20 -19.23
CA ALA A 221 4.59 34.14 -20.07
C ALA A 221 3.56 33.49 -21.01
N ALA A 222 2.26 33.56 -20.68
CA ALA A 222 1.21 33.04 -21.57
C ALA A 222 1.02 33.91 -22.82
N TRP A 223 1.32 35.21 -22.74
CA TRP A 223 1.18 36.17 -23.84
C TRP A 223 2.37 36.15 -24.80
N THR A 224 3.54 35.73 -24.33
CA THR A 224 4.76 35.59 -25.13
C THR A 224 5.01 34.16 -25.59
N TYR A 225 4.03 33.26 -25.41
CA TYR A 225 4.15 31.86 -25.75
C TYR A 225 4.18 31.66 -27.27
N SER A 226 5.38 31.49 -27.85
CA SER A 226 5.55 30.95 -29.20
C SER A 226 5.47 29.43 -29.12
N GLY A 227 4.35 28.88 -29.62
CA GLY A 227 4.05 27.45 -29.65
C GLY A 227 5.15 26.62 -30.30
#